data_AF-A0A969WLY8-F1
#
_entry.id   AF-A0A969WLY8-F1
#
_cell.length_a   1.000
_cell.length_b   1.000
_cell.length_c   1.000
_cell.angle_alpha   90.00
_cell.angle_beta   90.00
_cell.angle_gamma   90.00
#
_symmetry.space_group_name_H-M   'P 1'
#
loop_
_entity.id
_entity.type
_entity.pdbx_description
1 polymer ?
#
loop_
_entity_poly.entity_id
_entity_poly.type
_entity_poly.pdbx_seq_one_letter_code
_entity_poly.pdbx_strand_id
1 'polypeptide(L)' 'MRSEYDFSGGTRGKHFRELREGYRVIIHHKDGSTTEQEFKPGKNVVFLDPDLLPYFPDSESVNQTLRSLVALIPQKTT' A
#
# COMPACT_ATOMS: atom_id res chain seq x y z
N MET A 1 21.37 -7.75 -6.89
CA MET A 1 20.39 -8.61 -6.20
C MET A 1 21.11 -9.90 -5.82
N ARG A 2 20.96 -10.43 -4.59
CA ARG A 2 21.62 -11.72 -4.26
C ARG A 2 20.94 -12.85 -5.03
N SER A 3 21.70 -13.88 -5.40
CA SER A 3 21.19 -15.03 -6.16
C SER A 3 20.06 -15.79 -5.46
N GLU A 4 19.98 -15.71 -4.14
CA GLU A 4 18.91 -16.31 -3.33
C GLU A 4 17.55 -15.62 -3.51
N TYR A 5 17.54 -14.40 -4.05
CA TYR A 5 16.34 -13.60 -4.27
C TYR A 5 16.01 -13.54 -5.76
N ASP A 6 15.50 -14.64 -6.30
CA ASP A 6 14.93 -14.66 -7.65
C ASP A 6 13.44 -14.26 -7.60
N PHE A 7 13.15 -13.08 -8.13
CA PHE A 7 11.79 -12.55 -8.24
C PHE A 7 11.23 -12.60 -9.67
N SER A 8 11.92 -13.27 -10.61
CA SER A 8 11.51 -13.36 -12.02
C SER A 8 10.14 -14.01 -12.22
N GLY A 9 9.75 -14.95 -11.34
CA GLY A 9 8.42 -15.55 -11.30
C GLY A 9 7.36 -14.75 -10.54
N GLY A 10 7.70 -13.56 -10.04
CA GLY A 10 6.82 -12.76 -9.19
C GLY A 10 5.71 -12.05 -9.97
N THR A 11 4.46 -12.20 -9.55
CA THR A 11 3.35 -11.37 -10.01
C THR A 11 3.15 -10.18 -9.07
N ARG A 12 3.33 -8.96 -9.59
CA ARG A 12 3.08 -7.74 -8.82
C ARG A 12 1.63 -7.71 -8.34
N GLY A 13 1.42 -7.47 -7.05
CA GLY A 13 0.10 -7.35 -6.45
C GLY A 13 -0.59 -8.67 -6.08
N LYS A 14 0.00 -9.85 -6.29
CA LYS A 14 -0.65 -11.15 -5.97
C LYS A 14 -1.25 -11.23 -4.55
N HIS A 15 -0.56 -10.64 -3.57
CA HIS A 15 -0.93 -10.68 -2.15
C HIS A 15 -1.48 -9.34 -1.63
N PHE A 16 -1.92 -8.42 -2.51
CA PHE A 16 -2.28 -7.06 -2.09
C PHE A 16 -3.48 -7.02 -1.13
N ARG A 17 -4.42 -7.96 -1.26
CA ARG A 17 -5.63 -8.02 -0.42
C ARG A 17 -5.31 -8.43 1.00
N GLU A 18 -4.50 -9.48 1.17
CA GLU A 18 -4.05 -9.99 2.47
C GLU A 18 -3.25 -8.91 3.21
N LEU A 19 -2.45 -8.12 2.49
CA LEU A 19 -1.71 -6.99 3.07
C LEU A 19 -2.63 -5.92 3.70
N ARG A 20 -3.90 -5.82 3.28
CA ARG A 20 -4.86 -4.85 3.83
C ARG A 20 -5.33 -5.21 5.25
N GLU A 21 -5.21 -6.47 5.65
CA GLU A 21 -5.61 -6.94 7.00
C GLU A 21 -4.53 -6.65 8.05
N GLY A 22 -3.33 -6.28 7.59
CA GLY A 22 -2.13 -6.17 8.41
C GLY A 22 -1.27 -7.42 8.32
N TYR A 23 -0.01 -7.28 8.72
CA TYR A 23 0.98 -8.34 8.60
C TYR A 23 1.99 -8.25 9.75
N ARG A 24 2.64 -9.38 9.99
CA ARG A 24 3.64 -9.54 11.04
C ARG A 24 5.00 -9.71 10.41
N VAL A 25 5.95 -8.88 10.83
CA VAL A 25 7.34 -8.95 10.40
C VAL A 25 8.15 -9.56 11.52
N ILE A 26 8.86 -10.65 11.21
CA ILE A 26 9.80 -11.31 12.13
C ILE A 26 11.19 -11.16 11.54
N ILE A 27 12.08 -10.51 12.29
CA ILE A 27 13.46 -10.30 11.91
C ILE A 27 14.33 -11.22 12.76
N HIS A 28 15.02 -12.15 12.10
CA HIS A 28 16.02 -13.01 12.76
C HIS A 28 17.38 -12.32 12.71
N HIS A 29 17.94 -12.04 13.88
CA HIS A 29 19.26 -11.42 14.00
C HIS A 29 20.35 -12.49 14.05
N LYS A 30 21.58 -12.09 13.71
CA LYS A 30 22.75 -12.99 13.73
C LYS A 30 23.14 -13.44 15.14
N ASP A 31 22.74 -12.71 16.16
CA ASP A 31 22.98 -13.03 17.57
C ASP A 31 21.98 -14.06 18.14
N GLY A 32 21.04 -14.54 17.31
CA GLY A 32 20.01 -15.50 17.70
C GLY A 32 18.74 -14.87 18.26
N SER A 33 18.69 -13.55 18.43
CA SER A 33 17.48 -12.85 18.85
C SER A 33 16.48 -12.66 17.70
N THR A 34 15.20 -12.47 18.05
CA THR A 34 14.13 -12.19 17.09
C THR A 34 13.39 -10.92 17.44
N THR A 35 13.19 -10.03 16.47
CA THR A 35 12.30 -8.86 16.61
C THR A 35 11.00 -9.14 15.89
N GLU A 36 9.89 -9.02 16.59
CA GLU A 36 8.54 -9.15 16.03
C GLU A 36 7.87 -7.77 16.02
N GLN A 37 7.34 -7.39 14.85
CA GLN A 37 6.56 -6.16 14.70
C GLN A 37 5.29 -6.42 13.91
N GLU A 38 4.16 -5.99 14.47
CA GLU A 38 2.87 -6.03 13.80
C GLU A 38 2.61 -4.70 13.07
N PHE A 39 2.27 -4.77 11.79
CA PHE A 39 1.88 -3.64 10.97
C PHE A 39 0.41 -3.77 10.60
N LYS A 40 -0.40 -2.81 11.03
CA LYS A 40 -1.80 -2.68 10.63
C LYS A 40 -1.96 -1.37 9.85
N PRO A 41 -2.65 -1.36 8.70
CA PRO A 41 -2.94 -0.11 8.01
C PRO A 41 -3.70 0.84 8.95
N GLY A 42 -3.19 2.06 9.11
CA GLY A 42 -3.89 3.06 9.90
C GLY A 42 -5.22 3.43 9.27
N LYS A 43 -6.14 4.02 10.04
CA LYS A 43 -7.48 4.45 9.58
C LYS A 43 -7.46 5.32 8.31
N ASN A 44 -6.36 6.02 8.04
CA ASN A 44 -6.22 6.96 6.93
C ASN A 44 -5.50 6.36 5.71
N VAL A 45 -5.23 5.04 5.71
CA VAL A 45 -4.60 4.36 4.58
C VAL A 45 -5.67 3.86 3.63
N VAL A 46 -5.62 4.32 2.38
CA VAL A 46 -6.48 3.86 1.29
C VAL A 46 -5.61 3.14 0.27
N PHE A 47 -5.99 1.90 -0.06
CA PHE A 47 -5.32 1.12 -1.08
C PHE A 47 -6.05 1.28 -2.41
N LEU A 48 -5.34 1.75 -3.43
CA LEU A 48 -5.85 1.73 -4.79
C LEU A 48 -5.95 0.28 -5.29
N ASP A 49 -6.95 0.02 -6.13
CA ASP A 49 -7.03 -1.25 -6.84
C ASP A 49 -5.99 -1.29 -7.99
N PRO A 50 -5.54 -2.49 -8.40
CA PRO A 50 -4.42 -2.63 -9.34
C PRO A 50 -4.63 -1.97 -10.70
N ASP A 51 -5.88 -1.88 -11.15
CA ASP A 51 -6.30 -1.24 -12.38
C ASP A 51 -6.16 0.29 -12.36
N LEU A 52 -6.11 0.91 -11.17
CA LEU A 52 -5.91 2.34 -10.99
C LEU A 52 -4.44 2.74 -10.95
N LEU A 53 -3.52 1.80 -10.68
CA LEU A 53 -2.09 2.07 -10.58
C LEU A 53 -1.45 2.67 -11.84
N PRO A 54 -1.85 2.30 -13.08
CA PRO A 54 -1.30 2.93 -14.28
C PRO A 54 -1.68 4.41 -14.43
N TYR A 55 -2.78 4.84 -13.80
CA TYR A 55 -3.29 6.23 -13.89
C TYR A 55 -2.79 7.10 -12.74
N PHE A 56 -2.51 6.50 -11.59
CA PHE A 56 -2.10 7.18 -10.36
C PHE A 56 -0.73 6.67 -9.90
N PRO A 57 0.37 7.30 -10.35
CA PRO A 57 1.72 6.86 -9.99
C PRO A 57 2.05 7.07 -8.50
N ASP A 58 1.41 8.03 -7.84
CA ASP A 58 1.68 8.42 -6.46
C ASP A 58 0.44 9.00 -5.73
N SER A 59 0.58 9.26 -4.44
CA SER A 59 -0.49 9.85 -3.62
C SER A 59 -0.77 11.31 -3.95
N GLU A 60 0.16 12.05 -4.56
CA GLU A 60 -0.03 13.44 -4.93
C GLU A 60 -1.06 13.56 -6.06
N SER A 61 -0.89 12.76 -7.12
CA SER A 61 -1.80 12.67 -8.27
C SER A 61 -3.23 12.24 -7.86
N VAL A 62 -3.36 11.28 -6.94
CA VAL A 62 -4.65 10.86 -6.36
C VAL A 62 -5.31 12.02 -5.64
N ASN A 63 -4.59 12.66 -4.72
CA ASN A 63 -5.15 13.71 -3.88
C ASN A 63 -5.53 14.95 -4.69
N GLN A 64 -4.74 15.30 -5.71
CA GLN A 64 -5.09 16.39 -6.61
C GLN A 64 -6.42 16.11 -7.33
N THR A 65 -6.59 14.91 -7.87
CA THR A 65 -7.81 14.50 -8.58
C THR A 65 -9.03 14.54 -7.65
N LEU A 66 -8.91 13.99 -6.44
CA LEU A 66 -9.99 14.01 -5.45
C LEU A 66 -10.38 15.44 -5.04
N ARG A 67 -9.40 16.34 -4.86
CA ARG A 67 -9.67 17.76 -4.55
C ARG A 67 -10.39 18.47 -5.69
N SER A 68 -9.99 18.21 -6.94
CA SER A 68 -10.69 18.74 -8.11
C SER A 68 -12.15 18.27 -8.15
N LEU A 69 -12.41 16.99 -7.84
CA LEU A 69 -13.77 16.47 -7.77
C LEU A 69 -14.59 17.14 -6.65
N VAL A 70 -14.01 17.30 -5.46
CA VAL A 70 -14.66 18.00 -4.34
C VAL A 70 -15.03 19.44 -4.70
N ALA A 71 -14.21 20.14 -5.48
CA ALA A 71 -14.50 21.50 -5.93
C ALA A 71 -15.66 21.58 -6.92
N LEU A 72 -15.94 20.50 -7.65
CA LEU A 72 -17.03 20.43 -8.64
C LEU A 72 -18.36 19.98 -8.03
N ILE A 73 -18.33 19.30 -6.89
CA ILE A 73 -19.55 18.88 -6.20
C ILE A 73 -20.19 20.14 -5.57
N PRO A 74 -21.45 20.48 -5.91
CA PRO A 74 -22.12 21.61 -5.30
C PRO A 74 -22.19 21.39 -3.79
N GLN A 75 -21.62 22.32 -3.03
CA GLN A 75 -21.69 22.30 -1.59
C GLN A 75 -23.18 22.34 -1.21
N LYS A 76 -23.63 21.41 -0.36
CA LYS A 76 -24.96 21.50 0.25
C LYS A 76 -25.00 22.80 1.04
N THR A 77 -25.58 23.84 0.45
CA THR A 77 -25.96 25.05 1.18
C THR A 77 -26.97 24.61 2.24
N THR A 78 -26.52 24.54 3.49
CA THR A 78 -27.38 24.37 4.65
C THR A 78 -27.93 25.72 5.05
#